data_AF-A0A7C7ZBS6-F1
#
_entry.id   AF-A0A7C7ZBS6-F1
#
_cell.length_a   1.000
_cell.length_b   1.000
_cell.length_c   1.000
_cell.angle_alpha   90.00
_cell.angle_beta   90.00
_cell.angle_gamma   90.00
#
_symmetry.space_group_name_H-M   'P 1'
#
loop_
_entity.id
_entity.type
_entity.pdbx_description
1 polymer ?
#
loop_
_entity_poly.entity_id
_entity_poly.type
_entity_poly.pdbx_seq_one_letter_code
_entity_poly.pdbx_strand_id
1 'polypeptide(L)'
;MRSTIEAAAISELARRALRSEGMVVHHRNPTSLGIDALSVNIGDLSPGMLLGVVGETSDSKGITIEMLNSPGGVIAADEPVDFRIVWIPGDCSSIWNRFTDTVLRLAEAGYPGCVGCAGPAAEGPWDEEASRLRLR
;
A
#
# COMPACT_ATOMS: atom_id res chain seq x y z
N MET A 1 1.93 -16.78 -12.31
CA MET A 1 3.25 -16.27 -11.86
C MET A 1 3.27 -14.75 -11.67
N ARG A 2 2.74 -13.93 -12.60
CA ARG A 2 2.66 -12.47 -12.41
C ARG A 2 1.78 -12.04 -11.22
N SER A 3 0.62 -12.68 -11.05
CA SER A 3 -0.33 -12.40 -9.96
C SER A 3 0.25 -12.60 -8.55
N THR A 4 1.16 -13.55 -8.35
CA THR A 4 1.77 -13.80 -7.03
C THR A 4 2.79 -12.74 -6.64
N ILE A 5 3.43 -12.10 -7.62
CA ILE A 5 4.49 -11.10 -7.39
C ILE A 5 3.85 -9.74 -7.14
N GLU A 6 2.85 -9.40 -7.92
CA GLU A 6 2.01 -8.23 -7.68
C GLU A 6 1.33 -8.32 -6.31
N ALA A 7 0.82 -9.50 -5.90
CA ALA A 7 0.31 -9.70 -4.55
C ALA A 7 1.38 -9.47 -3.47
N ALA A 8 2.63 -9.86 -3.72
CA ALA A 8 3.73 -9.60 -2.79
C ALA A 8 4.06 -8.09 -2.68
N ALA A 9 4.06 -7.36 -3.80
CA ALA A 9 4.28 -5.91 -3.80
C ALA A 9 3.12 -5.16 -3.11
N ILE A 10 1.88 -5.57 -3.36
CA ILE A 10 0.70 -5.05 -2.64
C ILE A 10 0.82 -5.32 -1.14
N SER A 11 1.21 -6.53 -0.76
CA SER A 11 1.40 -6.90 0.66
C SER A 11 2.51 -6.10 1.32
N GLU A 12 3.64 -5.87 0.65
CA GLU A 12 4.69 -4.98 1.16
C GLU A 12 4.17 -3.57 1.39
N LEU A 13 3.49 -2.99 0.41
CA LEU A 13 2.97 -1.63 0.52
C LEU A 13 1.95 -1.52 1.67
N ALA A 14 1.04 -2.49 1.79
CA ALA A 14 0.07 -2.56 2.89
C ALA A 14 0.75 -2.66 4.26
N ARG A 15 1.81 -3.48 4.35
CA ARG A 15 2.62 -3.61 5.58
C ARG A 15 3.32 -2.33 5.98
N ARG A 16 3.79 -1.51 5.02
CA ARG A 16 4.37 -0.20 5.28
C ARG A 16 3.31 0.81 5.72
N ALA A 17 2.16 0.81 5.07
CA ALA A 17 1.04 1.70 5.42
C ALA A 17 0.63 1.50 6.89
N LEU A 18 0.41 0.26 7.32
CA LEU A 18 0.01 -0.07 8.70
C LEU A 18 1.11 0.15 9.75
N ARG A 19 2.38 0.27 9.35
CA ARG A 19 3.48 0.65 10.24
C ARG A 19 3.70 2.17 10.27
N SER A 20 3.04 2.92 9.40
CA SER A 20 3.15 4.36 9.34
C SER A 20 2.17 5.03 10.30
N GLU A 21 2.47 6.27 10.68
CA GLU A 21 1.56 7.12 11.46
C GLU A 21 0.60 7.91 10.56
N GLY A 22 0.88 7.96 9.25
CA GLY A 22 0.04 8.66 8.29
C GLY A 22 0.39 8.35 6.85
N MET A 23 -0.62 8.43 5.99
CA MET A 23 -0.54 8.19 4.56
C MET A 23 -1.26 9.30 3.79
N VAL A 24 -0.58 9.87 2.80
CA VAL A 24 -1.17 10.82 1.84
C VAL A 24 -1.28 10.14 0.47
N VAL A 25 -2.49 10.11 -0.07
CA VAL A 25 -2.83 9.45 -1.33
C VAL A 25 -3.06 10.52 -2.39
N HIS A 26 -2.10 10.64 -3.30
CA HIS A 26 -2.12 11.57 -4.41
C HIS A 26 -2.79 10.93 -5.62
N HIS A 27 -3.86 11.53 -6.13
CA HIS A 27 -4.59 11.06 -7.31
C HIS A 27 -5.35 12.21 -7.98
N ARG A 28 -5.71 12.12 -9.26
CA ARG A 28 -6.53 13.16 -9.93
C ARG A 28 -7.92 13.35 -9.32
N ASN A 29 -8.44 12.28 -8.74
CA ASN A 29 -9.73 12.28 -8.06
C ASN A 29 -9.65 11.44 -6.79
N PRO A 30 -9.13 11.96 -5.67
CA PRO A 30 -8.95 11.17 -4.44
C PRO A 30 -10.28 10.70 -3.84
N THR A 31 -11.36 11.47 -4.00
CA THR A 31 -12.68 11.10 -3.47
C THR A 31 -13.24 9.83 -4.13
N SER A 32 -12.85 9.52 -5.38
CA SER A 32 -13.25 8.26 -6.04
C SER A 32 -12.54 7.02 -5.49
N LEU A 33 -11.54 7.19 -4.62
CA LEU A 33 -10.75 6.09 -4.05
C LEU A 33 -11.27 5.61 -2.69
N GLY A 34 -12.27 6.27 -2.11
CA GLY A 34 -12.85 5.85 -0.81
C GLY A 34 -11.88 5.96 0.36
N ILE A 35 -11.00 6.96 0.34
CA ILE A 35 -9.94 7.18 1.35
C ILE A 35 -10.51 7.35 2.76
N ASP A 36 -11.58 8.12 2.91
CA ASP A 36 -12.22 8.33 4.22
C ASP A 36 -12.76 7.02 4.80
N ALA A 37 -13.37 6.18 3.96
CA ALA A 37 -13.87 4.88 4.37
C ALA A 37 -12.74 3.93 4.79
N LEU A 38 -11.59 3.98 4.10
CA LEU A 38 -10.41 3.22 4.49
C LEU A 38 -9.92 3.62 5.89
N SER A 39 -9.81 4.92 6.16
CA SER A 39 -9.38 5.46 7.46
C SER A 39 -10.29 4.98 8.60
N VAL A 40 -11.61 5.08 8.41
CA VAL A 40 -12.61 4.64 9.40
C VAL A 40 -12.53 3.13 9.65
N ASN A 41 -12.54 2.33 8.58
CA ASN A 41 -12.52 0.87 8.70
C ASN A 41 -11.26 0.36 9.42
N ILE A 42 -10.11 0.99 9.17
CA ILE A 42 -8.87 0.65 9.87
C ILE A 42 -8.97 0.96 11.37
N GLY A 43 -9.54 2.11 11.73
CA GLY A 43 -9.76 2.50 13.13
C GLY A 43 -10.68 1.54 13.87
N ASP A 44 -11.74 1.05 13.21
CA ASP A 44 -12.67 0.07 13.77
C ASP A 44 -12.00 -1.30 13.99
N LEU A 45 -11.16 -1.74 13.05
CA LEU A 45 -10.45 -3.02 13.14
C LEU A 45 -9.30 -3.01 14.14
N SER A 46 -8.62 -1.87 14.28
CA SER A 46 -7.45 -1.73 15.16
C SER A 46 -7.48 -0.40 15.93
N PRO A 47 -8.30 -0.28 17.00
CA PRO A 47 -8.48 0.97 17.76
C PRO A 47 -7.21 1.53 18.42
N GLY A 48 -6.18 0.69 18.61
CA GLY A 48 -4.88 1.11 19.14
C GLY A 48 -3.92 1.70 18.09
N MET A 49 -4.31 1.70 16.81
CA MET A 49 -3.48 2.17 15.70
C MET A 49 -3.90 3.57 15.28
N LEU A 50 -2.95 4.50 15.32
CA LEU A 50 -3.13 5.88 14.85
C LEU A 50 -2.59 5.97 13.43
N LEU A 51 -3.45 5.70 12.44
CA LEU A 51 -3.14 5.88 11.02
C LEU A 51 -4.07 6.94 10.43
N GLY A 52 -3.52 8.11 10.13
CA GLY A 52 -4.24 9.12 9.34
C GLY A 52 -4.15 8.80 7.84
N VAL A 53 -5.28 8.78 7.14
CA VAL A 53 -5.29 8.65 5.67
C VAL A 53 -5.95 9.89 5.06
N VAL A 54 -5.22 10.57 4.17
CA VAL A 54 -5.66 11.81 3.51
C VAL A 54 -5.53 11.68 2.00
N GLY A 55 -6.49 12.21 1.26
CA GLY A 55 -6.45 12.30 -0.20
C GLY A 55 -6.06 13.69 -0.67
N GLU A 56 -5.12 13.77 -1.61
CA GLU A 56 -4.70 15.03 -2.24
C GLU A 56 -4.80 14.96 -3.76
N THR A 57 -5.35 16.01 -4.35
CA THR A 57 -5.49 16.10 -5.81
C THR A 57 -4.13 16.33 -6.44
N SER A 58 -3.75 15.50 -7.41
CA SER A 58 -2.52 15.67 -8.19
C SER A 58 -2.72 15.37 -9.68
N ASP A 59 -1.85 15.91 -10.52
CA ASP A 59 -1.86 15.67 -11.98
C ASP A 59 -1.23 14.32 -12.38
N SER A 60 -0.84 13.51 -11.40
CA SER A 60 -0.20 12.21 -11.62
C SER A 60 -1.08 11.29 -12.50
N LYS A 61 -0.43 10.44 -13.29
CA LYS A 61 -1.09 9.46 -14.17
C LYS A 61 -1.51 8.17 -13.45
N GLY A 62 -1.29 8.09 -12.14
CA GLY A 62 -1.56 6.92 -11.32
C GLY A 62 -1.88 7.34 -9.89
N ILE A 63 -1.63 6.45 -8.94
CA ILE A 63 -1.82 6.71 -7.51
C ILE A 63 -0.44 6.72 -6.86
N THR A 64 -0.07 7.85 -6.26
CA THR A 64 1.14 7.96 -5.44
C THR A 64 0.75 7.94 -3.98
N ILE A 65 1.39 7.08 -3.21
CA ILE A 65 1.15 6.90 -1.79
C ILE A 65 2.40 7.36 -1.06
N GLU A 66 2.29 8.45 -0.33
CA GLU A 66 3.33 8.98 0.54
C GLU A 66 3.03 8.58 1.99
N MET A 67 4.07 8.29 2.77
CA MET A 67 3.93 7.86 4.15
C MET A 67 4.89 8.65 5.03
N LEU A 68 4.46 8.97 6.26
CA LEU A 68 5.22 9.90 7.13
C LEU A 68 6.61 9.36 7.51
N ASN A 69 6.68 8.08 7.86
CA ASN A 69 7.87 7.47 8.47
C ASN A 69 8.47 6.31 7.65
N SER A 70 8.02 6.13 6.40
CA SER A 70 8.54 5.07 5.54
C SER A 70 8.42 5.44 4.06
N PRO A 71 9.26 4.90 3.16
CA PRO A 71 9.04 5.07 1.73
C PRO A 71 7.71 4.40 1.33
N GLY A 72 6.84 5.15 0.66
CA GLY A 72 5.54 4.66 0.24
C GLY A 72 5.58 3.87 -1.08
N GLY A 73 4.62 4.12 -1.96
CA GLY A 73 4.44 3.33 -3.18
C GLY A 73 3.83 4.12 -4.32
N VAL A 74 3.95 3.57 -5.54
CA VAL A 74 3.36 4.11 -6.75
C VAL A 74 2.63 2.98 -7.49
N ILE A 75 1.35 3.21 -7.75
CA ILE A 75 0.53 2.38 -8.64
C ILE A 75 0.39 3.15 -9.95
N ALA A 76 1.23 2.83 -10.92
CA ALA A 76 1.26 3.51 -12.22
C ALA A 76 1.99 2.67 -13.27
N ALA A 77 1.73 2.96 -14.56
CA ALA A 77 2.46 2.35 -15.66
C ALA A 77 3.95 2.74 -15.68
N ASP A 78 4.26 3.97 -15.29
CA ASP A 78 5.63 4.48 -15.28
C ASP A 78 6.37 4.03 -14.00
N GLU A 79 7.56 3.48 -14.18
CA GLU A 79 8.42 3.02 -13.08
C GLU A 79 9.11 4.22 -12.39
N PRO A 80 9.06 4.34 -11.05
CA PRO A 80 9.75 5.40 -10.32
C PRO A 80 11.26 5.16 -10.28
N VAL A 81 12.06 6.23 -10.30
CA VAL A 81 13.53 6.12 -10.27
C VAL A 81 14.05 5.61 -8.91
N ASP A 82 13.34 5.90 -7.82
CA ASP A 82 13.74 5.51 -6.47
C ASP A 82 13.34 4.06 -6.17
N PHE A 83 14.32 3.20 -5.89
CA PHE A 83 14.13 1.78 -5.53
C PHE A 83 13.63 1.57 -4.09
N ARG A 84 13.51 2.62 -3.29
CA ARG A 84 12.85 2.53 -1.98
C ARG A 84 11.34 2.52 -2.12
N ILE A 85 10.80 3.08 -3.21
CA ILE A 85 9.36 3.16 -3.47
C ILE A 85 8.88 1.82 -4.05
N VAL A 86 7.81 1.27 -3.46
CA VAL A 86 7.17 0.07 -3.98
C VAL A 86 6.44 0.41 -5.27
N TRP A 87 6.85 -0.16 -6.39
CA TRP A 87 6.20 0.05 -7.67
C TRP A 87 5.28 -1.12 -8.04
N ILE A 88 4.05 -0.80 -8.43
CA ILE A 88 3.05 -1.78 -8.84
C ILE A 88 2.43 -1.33 -10.17
N PRO A 89 2.85 -1.88 -11.32
CA PRO A 89 2.28 -1.52 -12.61
C PRO A 89 0.95 -2.22 -12.85
N GLY A 90 0.02 -1.53 -13.51
CA GLY A 90 -1.24 -2.11 -13.96
C GLY A 90 -2.43 -1.16 -13.80
N ASP A 91 -3.62 -1.75 -13.72
CA ASP A 91 -4.86 -1.00 -13.53
C ASP A 91 -4.94 -0.41 -12.13
N CYS A 92 -4.93 0.93 -12.05
CA CYS A 92 -4.83 1.64 -10.78
C CYS A 92 -6.01 1.34 -9.85
N SER A 93 -7.24 1.27 -10.39
CA SER A 93 -8.44 1.01 -9.60
C SER A 93 -8.47 -0.41 -9.03
N SER A 94 -8.13 -1.41 -9.84
CA SER A 94 -8.06 -2.82 -9.40
C SER A 94 -6.98 -3.04 -8.34
N ILE A 95 -5.78 -2.48 -8.57
CA ILE A 95 -4.66 -2.59 -7.63
C ILE A 95 -4.97 -1.85 -6.33
N TRP A 96 -5.55 -0.65 -6.41
CA TRP A 96 -5.98 0.10 -5.23
C TRP A 96 -6.97 -0.68 -4.38
N ASN A 97 -7.99 -1.27 -4.98
CA ASN A 97 -8.98 -2.08 -4.25
C ASN A 97 -8.35 -3.31 -3.58
N ARG A 98 -7.35 -3.94 -4.20
CA ARG A 98 -6.63 -5.06 -3.60
C ARG A 98 -5.68 -4.61 -2.50
N PHE A 99 -5.08 -3.43 -2.65
CA PHE A 99 -4.28 -2.80 -1.61
C PHE A 99 -5.13 -2.51 -0.37
N THR A 100 -6.29 -1.88 -0.52
CA THR A 100 -7.19 -1.60 0.60
C THR A 100 -7.71 -2.88 1.25
N ASP A 101 -8.14 -3.88 0.48
CA ASP A 101 -8.52 -5.21 1.02
C ASP A 101 -7.36 -5.86 1.80
N THR A 102 -6.14 -5.78 1.29
CA THR A 102 -4.95 -6.33 1.98
C THR A 102 -4.64 -5.57 3.27
N VAL A 103 -4.74 -4.24 3.27
CA VAL A 103 -4.58 -3.41 4.47
C VAL A 103 -5.61 -3.81 5.54
N LEU A 104 -6.88 -3.93 5.16
CA LEU A 104 -7.95 -4.29 6.11
C LEU A 104 -7.77 -5.70 6.66
N ARG A 105 -7.42 -6.69 5.83
CA ARG A 105 -7.13 -8.07 6.28
C ARG A 105 -5.97 -8.14 7.25
N LEU A 106 -4.90 -7.38 6.99
CA LEU A 106 -3.75 -7.33 7.88
C LEU A 106 -4.11 -6.66 9.22
N ALA A 107 -4.88 -5.56 9.19
CA ALA A 107 -5.37 -4.90 10.39
C ALA A 107 -6.29 -5.83 11.21
N GLU A 108 -7.22 -6.53 10.57
CA GLU A 108 -8.11 -7.53 11.20
C GLU A 108 -7.31 -8.69 11.82
N ALA A 109 -6.23 -9.11 11.18
CA ALA A 109 -5.31 -10.10 11.75
C ALA A 109 -4.44 -9.55 12.90
N GLY A 110 -4.57 -8.27 13.25
CA GLY A 110 -3.82 -7.63 14.33
C GLY A 110 -2.40 -7.23 13.97
N TYR A 111 -2.04 -7.17 12.68
CA TYR A 111 -0.77 -6.59 12.25
C TYR A 111 -0.82 -5.04 12.43
N PRO A 112 0.28 -4.38 12.86
CA PRO A 112 1.63 -4.91 13.10
C PRO A 112 1.88 -5.50 14.50
N GLY A 113 0.89 -5.51 15.39
CA GLY A 113 1.03 -5.98 16.77
C GLY A 113 1.16 -7.51 16.93
N CYS A 114 0.70 -8.28 15.94
CA CYS A 114 0.80 -9.74 15.91
C CYS A 114 2.01 -10.22 15.09
N VAL A 115 2.90 -10.98 15.72
CA VAL A 115 4.01 -11.68 15.04
C VAL A 115 3.46 -12.84 14.20
N GLY A 116 3.83 -12.90 12.92
CA GLY A 116 3.43 -13.97 11.99
C GLY A 116 2.12 -13.72 11.22
N CYS A 117 1.33 -12.73 11.63
CA CYS A 117 0.03 -12.43 11.00
C CYS A 117 0.13 -11.86 9.56
N ALA A 118 1.32 -11.46 9.11
CA ALA A 118 1.54 -10.95 7.76
C ALA A 118 2.11 -11.98 6.76
N GLY A 119 2.24 -13.24 7.19
CA GLY A 119 2.68 -14.36 6.36
C GLY A 119 4.18 -14.36 6.01
N PRO A 120 4.65 -15.39 5.28
CA PRO A 120 6.08 -15.63 5.04
C PRO A 120 6.76 -14.51 4.23
N ALA A 121 6.00 -13.80 3.38
CA ALA A 121 6.51 -12.66 2.62
C ALA A 121 6.92 -11.47 3.51
N ALA A 122 6.53 -11.47 4.79
CA ALA A 122 6.87 -10.43 5.76
C ALA A 122 8.13 -10.76 6.59
N GLU A 123 8.73 -11.95 6.43
CA GLU A 123 9.85 -12.41 7.25
C GLU A 123 11.22 -11.88 6.80
N GLY A 124 11.28 -11.19 5.65
CA GLY A 124 12.53 -10.64 5.10
C GLY A 124 12.40 -9.19 4.61
N PRO A 125 13.53 -8.52 4.35
CA PRO A 125 13.52 -7.20 3.73
C PRO A 125 12.95 -7.29 2.31
N TRP A 126 12.27 -6.23 1.91
CA TRP A 126 11.73 -6.13 0.56
C TRP A 126 12.83 -5.88 -0.47
N ASP A 127 12.85 -6.71 -1.51
CA ASP A 127 13.73 -6.57 -2.67
C ASP A 127 12.92 -5.97 -3.84
N GLU A 128 12.94 -4.64 -3.91
CA GLU A 128 12.24 -3.90 -4.95
C GLU A 128 12.80 -4.25 -6.34
N GLU A 129 14.12 -4.32 -6.52
CA GLU A 129 14.74 -4.62 -7.81
C GLU A 129 14.26 -5.98 -8.35
N ALA A 130 14.29 -7.02 -7.53
CA ALA A 130 13.77 -8.33 -7.91
C ALA A 130 12.26 -8.31 -8.18
N SER A 131 11.50 -7.49 -7.45
CA SER A 131 10.06 -7.30 -7.73
C SER A 131 9.85 -6.72 -9.14
N ARG A 132 10.51 -5.59 -9.44
CA ARG A 132 10.37 -4.90 -10.73
C ARG A 132 10.77 -5.77 -11.91
N LEU A 133 11.88 -6.50 -11.79
CA LEU A 133 12.35 -7.43 -12.83
C LEU A 133 11.30 -8.49 -13.21
N ARG A 134 10.42 -8.86 -12.28
CA ARG A 134 9.39 -9.87 -12.50
C ARG A 134 8.00 -9.28 -12.78
N LEU A 135 7.80 -7.99 -12.54
CA LEU A 135 6.56 -7.25 -12.83
C LEU A 135 6.54 -6.68 -14.25
N ARG A 136 7.72 -6.40 -14.82
CA ARG A 136 7.94 -6.13 -16.25
C ARG A 136 7.45 -7.31 -17.10
#